data_AF-A0A673L0Y0-F1
#
_entry.id   AF-A0A673L0Y0-F1
#
_cell.length_a   1.000
_cell.length_b   1.000
_cell.length_c   1.000
_cell.angle_alpha   90.00
_cell.angle_beta   90.00
_cell.angle_gamma   90.00
#
_symmetry.space_group_name_H-M   'P 1'
#
loop_
_entity.id
_entity.type
_entity.pdbx_description
1 polymer ?
#
loop_
_entity_poly.entity_id
_entity_poly.type
_entity_poly.pdbx_seq_one_letter_code
_entity_poly.pdbx_strand_id
1 'polypeptide(L)'
;MDEKRRASCQYGSLECTKWKTDVDQTEADVVSMADSTITVGDIEGELYKIERIRDILIRRESELRYMMDDIQLCKEITRLKKELQKLLSIPDNDKSNEDKQKEEELLKQIHKLVEARDFLVDDVEFERLREREEDKEMAEFLKSKLPKSSQTKSVARSGRRPPRAQQTTPFVTKTGLTLLKECCGFTCSIM
;
A
#
# COMPACT_ATOMS: atom_id res chain seq x y z
N MET A 1 5.08 32.97 -4.06
CA MET A 1 3.70 32.49 -4.10
C MET A 1 3.78 31.01 -4.34
N ASP A 2 3.74 30.27 -3.24
CA ASP A 2 4.11 28.86 -3.12
C ASP A 2 3.22 27.95 -3.96
N GLU A 3 3.84 27.28 -4.94
CA GLU A 3 3.28 26.13 -5.62
C GLU A 3 3.37 24.93 -4.68
N LYS A 4 2.46 24.91 -3.71
CA LYS A 4 2.29 23.81 -2.76
C LYS A 4 1.86 22.59 -3.57
N ARG A 5 2.85 21.79 -3.99
CA ARG A 5 2.67 20.46 -4.60
C ARG A 5 1.58 19.76 -3.81
N ARG A 6 0.40 19.60 -4.43
CA ARG A 6 -0.61 18.67 -3.94
C ARG A 6 0.10 17.33 -3.83
N ALA A 7 0.23 16.81 -2.62
CA ALA A 7 0.38 15.40 -2.43
C ALA A 7 -0.82 14.78 -3.17
N SER A 8 -0.57 14.27 -4.38
CA SER A 8 -1.56 13.46 -5.07
C SER A 8 -1.89 12.35 -4.09
N CYS A 9 -3.15 12.24 -3.67
CA CYS A 9 -3.64 11.06 -2.96
C CYS A 9 -3.47 9.90 -3.95
N GLN A 10 -2.27 9.36 -3.96
CA GLN A 10 -1.83 8.37 -4.91
C GLN A 10 -2.34 7.05 -4.36
N TYR A 11 -3.27 6.46 -5.10
CA TYR A 11 -3.58 5.06 -4.94
C TYR A 11 -2.29 4.27 -5.15
N GLY A 12 -1.80 3.66 -4.08
CA GLY A 12 -0.69 2.71 -4.13
C GLY A 12 0.71 3.30 -4.18
N SER A 13 1.63 2.52 -3.62
CA SER A 13 3.08 2.65 -3.78
C SER A 13 3.45 2.25 -5.21
N LEU A 14 3.33 3.18 -6.16
CA LEU A 14 3.64 2.95 -7.59
C LEU A 14 5.12 2.64 -7.86
N GLU A 15 5.98 2.61 -6.85
CA GLU A 15 7.43 2.55 -7.04
C GLU A 15 7.98 1.12 -7.12
N CYS A 16 7.22 0.09 -6.72
CA CYS A 16 7.77 -1.25 -6.54
C CYS A 16 7.75 -2.17 -7.79
N THR A 17 7.21 -1.73 -8.92
CA THR A 17 7.15 -2.55 -10.15
C THR A 17 8.23 -2.24 -11.17
N LYS A 18 9.20 -1.38 -10.84
CA LYS A 18 10.33 -1.09 -11.73
C LYS A 18 11.36 -2.22 -11.64
N TRP A 19 11.10 -3.31 -12.34
CA TRP A 19 12.06 -4.39 -12.51
C TRP A 19 13.16 -3.91 -13.45
N LYS A 20 14.41 -3.91 -12.97
CA LYS A 20 15.56 -3.84 -13.87
C LYS A 20 15.69 -5.20 -14.53
N THR A 21 15.46 -5.25 -15.83
CA THR A 21 15.97 -6.35 -16.64
C THR A 21 17.47 -6.12 -16.73
N ASP A 22 18.25 -6.78 -15.88
CA ASP A 22 19.69 -6.89 -16.10
C ASP A 22 19.89 -7.84 -17.31
N VAL A 23 19.60 -7.31 -18.50
CA VAL A 23 20.05 -7.91 -19.76
C VAL A 23 21.48 -7.42 -19.92
N ASP A 24 22.41 -8.22 -19.43
CA ASP A 24 23.82 -8.05 -19.72
C ASP A 24 23.99 -8.28 -21.24
N GLN A 25 24.04 -7.19 -22.01
CA GLN A 25 24.43 -7.21 -23.40
C GLN A 25 25.93 -7.50 -23.47
N THR A 26 26.29 -8.78 -23.45
CA THR A 26 27.61 -9.22 -23.86
C THR A 26 27.47 -10.10 -25.10
N GLU A 27 27.68 -9.45 -26.23
CA GLU A 27 28.33 -9.93 -27.45
C GLU A 27 28.15 -11.41 -27.83
N ALA A 28 27.37 -11.63 -28.90
CA ALA A 28 27.39 -12.78 -29.82
C ALA A 28 28.17 -14.03 -29.36
N ASP A 29 27.58 -14.82 -28.45
CA ASP A 29 28.04 -16.18 -28.18
C ASP A 29 27.12 -17.18 -28.89
N VAL A 30 27.75 -18.18 -29.50
CA VAL A 30 27.11 -19.21 -30.32
C VAL A 30 26.11 -19.98 -29.47
N VAL A 31 24.82 -19.94 -29.82
CA VAL A 31 23.79 -20.74 -29.13
C VAL A 31 24.03 -22.22 -29.42
N SER A 32 24.88 -22.84 -28.60
CA SER A 32 25.04 -24.28 -28.52
C SER A 32 23.77 -24.88 -27.92
N MET A 33 23.00 -25.58 -28.74
CA MET A 33 21.81 -26.36 -28.33
C MET A 33 22.23 -27.67 -27.65
N ALA A 34 23.16 -27.61 -26.70
CA ALA A 34 23.58 -28.75 -25.90
C ALA A 34 22.99 -28.62 -24.50
N ASP A 35 21.97 -29.44 -24.23
CA ASP A 35 21.33 -29.73 -22.94
C ASP A 35 21.36 -28.60 -21.92
N SER A 36 20.34 -27.74 -21.96
CA SER A 36 19.98 -26.90 -20.82
C SER A 36 19.68 -27.80 -19.62
N THR A 37 20.69 -28.00 -18.78
CA THR A 37 20.58 -28.66 -17.48
C THR A 37 19.85 -27.74 -16.52
N ILE A 38 18.57 -27.45 -16.81
CA ILE A 38 17.68 -26.79 -15.87
C ILE A 38 17.66 -27.65 -14.62
N THR A 39 18.21 -27.12 -13.53
CA THR A 39 18.21 -27.80 -12.25
C THR A 39 16.85 -27.59 -11.58
N VAL A 40 16.51 -28.47 -10.63
CA VAL A 40 15.29 -28.30 -9.82
C VAL A 40 15.29 -26.93 -9.12
N GLY A 41 16.46 -26.45 -8.68
CA GLY A 41 16.60 -25.13 -8.07
C GLY A 41 16.30 -23.96 -9.02
N ASP A 42 16.62 -24.10 -10.32
CA ASP A 42 16.28 -23.07 -11.31
C ASP A 42 14.76 -23.00 -11.53
N ILE A 43 14.08 -24.14 -11.58
CA ILE A 43 12.61 -24.21 -11.67
C ILE A 43 11.97 -23.61 -10.42
N GLU A 44 12.45 -23.98 -9.23
CA GLU A 44 11.96 -23.43 -7.96
C GLU A 44 12.16 -21.91 -7.88
N GLY A 45 13.30 -21.41 -8.36
CA GLY A 45 13.60 -19.98 -8.43
C GLY A 45 12.64 -19.22 -9.34
N GLU A 46 12.34 -19.75 -10.52
CA GLU A 46 11.36 -19.14 -11.44
C GLU A 46 9.93 -19.19 -10.89
N LEU A 47 9.53 -20.29 -10.24
CA LEU A 47 8.23 -20.40 -9.58
C LEU A 47 8.04 -19.33 -8.49
N TYR A 48 9.07 -19.07 -7.68
CA TYR A 48 9.03 -18.02 -6.67
C TYR A 48 8.88 -16.62 -7.30
N LYS A 49 9.56 -16.36 -8.42
CA LYS A 49 9.40 -15.09 -9.16
C LYS A 49 7.96 -14.94 -9.68
N ILE A 50 7.38 -16.00 -10.25
CA ILE A 50 6.00 -16.00 -10.74
C ILE A 50 5.02 -15.73 -9.60
N GLU A 51 5.18 -16.41 -8.46
CA GLU A 51 4.36 -16.20 -7.27
C GLU A 51 4.44 -14.74 -6.77
N ARG A 52 5.66 -14.20 -6.67
CA ARG A 52 5.85 -12.80 -6.29
C ARG A 52 5.16 -11.83 -7.25
N ILE A 53 5.25 -12.08 -8.56
CA ILE A 53 4.57 -11.25 -9.58
C ILE A 53 3.05 -11.36 -9.43
N ARG A 54 2.52 -12.57 -9.25
CA ARG A 54 1.08 -12.81 -9.03
C ARG A 54 0.57 -11.98 -7.85
N ASP A 55 1.26 -12.02 -6.72
CA ASP A 55 0.83 -11.31 -5.51
C ASP A 55 0.87 -9.78 -5.71
N ILE A 56 1.84 -9.26 -6.46
CA ILE A 56 1.89 -7.83 -6.83
C ILE A 56 0.70 -7.46 -7.72
N LEU A 57 0.39 -8.31 -8.72
CA LEU A 57 -0.70 -8.05 -9.65
C LEU A 57 -2.06 -8.09 -8.97
N ILE A 58 -2.29 -9.01 -8.02
CA ILE A 58 -3.53 -9.10 -7.25
C ILE A 58 -3.75 -7.83 -6.43
N ARG A 59 -2.73 -7.34 -5.71
CA ARG A 59 -2.83 -6.07 -4.97
C ARG A 59 -3.17 -4.90 -5.90
N ARG A 60 -2.51 -4.86 -7.06
CA ARG A 60 -2.76 -3.83 -8.08
C ARG A 60 -4.17 -3.90 -8.65
N GLU A 61 -4.70 -5.09 -8.85
CA GLU A 61 -6.09 -5.28 -9.29
C GLU A 61 -7.07 -4.73 -8.26
N SER A 62 -6.85 -5.01 -6.96
CA SER A 62 -7.67 -4.47 -5.87
C SER A 62 -7.63 -2.93 -5.88
N GLU A 63 -6.46 -2.31 -5.97
CA GLU A 63 -6.32 -0.85 -6.10
C GLU A 63 -7.10 -0.29 -7.30
N LEU A 64 -7.02 -0.96 -8.46
CA LEU A 64 -7.75 -0.55 -9.66
C LEU A 64 -9.26 -0.65 -9.47
N ARG A 65 -9.74 -1.65 -8.74
CA ARG A 65 -11.16 -1.81 -8.43
C ARG A 65 -11.66 -0.66 -7.56
N TYR A 66 -10.94 -0.31 -6.50
CA TYR A 66 -11.29 0.85 -5.69
C TYR A 66 -11.30 2.17 -6.49
N MET A 67 -10.31 2.39 -7.37
CA MET A 67 -10.30 3.58 -8.24
C MET A 67 -11.51 3.61 -9.18
N MET A 68 -11.91 2.45 -9.71
CA MET A 68 -13.11 2.35 -10.53
C MET A 68 -14.37 2.73 -9.74
N ASP A 69 -14.48 2.27 -8.50
CA ASP A 69 -15.60 2.59 -7.62
C ASP A 69 -15.64 4.08 -7.25
N ASP A 70 -14.49 4.70 -6.91
CA ASP A 70 -14.40 6.16 -6.67
C ASP A 70 -14.81 6.96 -7.92
N ILE A 71 -14.40 6.52 -9.11
CA ILE A 71 -14.82 7.14 -10.38
C ILE A 71 -16.33 7.04 -10.56
N GLN A 72 -16.95 5.91 -10.23
CA GLN A 72 -18.41 5.74 -10.35
C GLN A 72 -19.15 6.64 -9.36
N LEU A 73 -18.71 6.70 -8.11
CA LEU A 73 -19.25 7.61 -7.10
C LEU A 73 -19.12 9.08 -7.55
N CYS A 74 -17.95 9.48 -8.04
CA CYS A 74 -17.70 10.82 -8.54
C CYS A 74 -18.58 11.19 -9.74
N LYS A 75 -18.81 10.25 -10.67
CA LYS A 75 -19.71 10.45 -11.81
C LYS A 75 -21.14 10.71 -11.35
N GLU A 76 -21.63 9.92 -10.39
CA GLU A 76 -22.98 10.05 -9.88
C GLU A 76 -23.17 11.34 -9.07
N ILE A 77 -22.22 11.66 -8.18
CA ILE A 77 -22.20 12.95 -7.46
C ILE A 77 -22.24 14.11 -8.45
N THR A 78 -21.46 14.04 -9.53
CA THR A 78 -21.43 15.09 -10.56
C THR A 78 -22.77 15.21 -11.28
N ARG A 79 -23.43 14.08 -11.59
CA ARG A 79 -24.76 14.06 -12.21
C ARG A 79 -25.79 14.73 -11.31
N LEU A 80 -25.86 14.34 -10.04
CA LEU A 80 -26.78 14.90 -9.05
C LEU A 80 -26.51 16.38 -8.78
N LYS A 81 -25.23 16.79 -8.67
CA LYS A 81 -24.85 18.20 -8.51
C LYS A 81 -25.30 19.07 -9.68
N LYS A 82 -25.20 18.56 -10.92
CA LYS A 82 -25.71 19.27 -12.10
C LYS A 82 -27.23 19.42 -12.07
N GLU A 83 -27.95 18.42 -11.59
CA GLU A 83 -29.40 18.51 -11.43
C GLU A 83 -29.79 19.52 -10.35
N LEU A 84 -29.13 19.46 -9.19
CA LEU A 84 -29.33 20.41 -8.09
C LEU A 84 -29.04 21.85 -8.53
N GLN A 85 -27.96 22.08 -9.28
CA GLN A 85 -27.59 23.40 -9.77
C GLN A 85 -28.67 24.03 -10.68
N LYS A 86 -29.45 23.22 -11.40
CA LYS A 86 -30.58 23.73 -12.20
C LYS A 86 -31.68 24.30 -11.29
N LEU A 87 -32.01 23.61 -10.21
CA LEU A 87 -33.02 24.08 -9.24
C LEU A 87 -32.52 25.34 -8.50
N LEU A 88 -31.25 25.34 -8.08
CA LEU A 88 -30.63 26.49 -7.42
C LEU A 88 -30.52 27.74 -8.31
N SER A 89 -30.61 27.60 -9.63
CA SER A 89 -30.63 28.75 -10.55
C SER A 89 -31.97 29.50 -10.56
N ILE A 90 -33.03 28.90 -10.01
CA ILE A 90 -34.34 29.51 -9.86
C ILE A 90 -34.33 30.35 -8.57
N PRO A 91 -34.76 31.62 -8.58
CA PRO A 91 -34.89 32.42 -7.37
C PRO A 91 -35.85 31.76 -6.36
N ASP A 92 -35.56 31.85 -5.06
CA ASP A 92 -36.34 31.16 -4.02
C ASP A 92 -37.83 31.56 -3.95
N ASN A 93 -38.15 32.78 -4.41
CA ASN A 93 -39.53 33.28 -4.50
C ASN A 93 -40.32 32.61 -5.63
N ASP A 94 -39.63 32.12 -6.65
CA ASP A 94 -40.21 31.52 -7.86
C ASP A 94 -40.18 29.98 -7.82
N LYS A 95 -39.60 29.40 -6.76
CA LYS A 95 -39.55 27.95 -6.56
C LYS A 95 -40.88 27.40 -6.06
N SER A 96 -41.36 26.35 -6.71
CA SER A 96 -42.49 25.56 -6.21
C SER A 96 -42.10 24.76 -4.96
N ASN A 97 -43.09 24.23 -4.23
CA ASN A 97 -42.82 23.33 -3.12
C ASN A 97 -42.16 22.01 -3.58
N GLU A 98 -42.50 21.55 -4.79
CA GLU A 98 -41.92 20.36 -5.40
C GLU A 98 -40.43 20.58 -5.71
N ASP A 99 -40.05 21.77 -6.20
CA ASP A 99 -38.65 22.13 -6.43
C ASP A 99 -37.85 22.08 -5.13
N LYS A 100 -38.40 22.66 -4.05
CA LYS A 100 -37.74 22.66 -2.72
C LYS A 100 -37.58 21.24 -2.17
N GLN A 101 -38.60 20.40 -2.30
CA GLN A 101 -38.52 19.00 -1.89
C GLN A 101 -37.49 18.22 -2.72
N LYS A 102 -37.42 18.48 -4.02
CA LYS A 102 -36.45 17.86 -4.91
C LYS A 102 -35.01 18.32 -4.62
N GLU A 103 -34.81 19.59 -4.28
CA GLU A 103 -33.51 20.10 -3.81
C GLU A 103 -33.03 19.34 -2.57
N GLU A 104 -33.91 19.18 -1.56
CA GLU A 104 -33.59 18.47 -0.33
C GLU A 104 -33.26 16.99 -0.59
N GLU A 105 -34.02 16.32 -1.46
CA GLU A 105 -33.78 14.93 -1.84
C GLU A 105 -32.44 14.76 -2.57
N LEU A 106 -32.14 15.61 -3.55
CA LEU A 106 -30.85 15.60 -4.25
C LEU A 106 -29.68 15.82 -3.29
N LEU A 107 -29.85 16.73 -2.32
CA LEU A 107 -28.81 17.04 -1.34
C LEU A 107 -28.57 15.84 -0.40
N LYS A 108 -29.64 15.15 0.04
CA LYS A 108 -29.54 13.90 0.81
C LYS A 108 -28.83 12.80 0.03
N GLN A 109 -29.14 12.63 -1.25
CA GLN A 109 -28.50 11.62 -2.10
C GLN A 109 -27.01 11.93 -2.31
N ILE A 110 -26.66 13.19 -2.58
CA ILE A 110 -25.26 13.63 -2.70
C ILE A 110 -24.51 13.35 -1.38
N HIS A 111 -25.11 13.65 -0.23
CA HIS A 111 -24.49 13.38 1.07
C HIS A 111 -24.15 11.91 1.26
N LYS A 112 -25.11 11.01 0.98
CA LYS A 112 -24.90 9.55 1.06
C LYS A 112 -23.77 9.06 0.17
N LEU A 113 -23.64 9.60 -1.05
CA LEU A 113 -22.55 9.23 -1.95
C LEU A 113 -21.19 9.74 -1.48
N VAL A 114 -21.17 10.93 -0.85
CA VAL A 114 -19.95 11.47 -0.24
C VAL A 114 -19.53 10.63 0.96
N GLU A 115 -20.47 10.21 1.81
CA GLU A 115 -20.22 9.26 2.90
C GLU A 115 -19.68 7.93 2.38
N ALA A 116 -20.31 7.35 1.34
CA ALA A 116 -19.82 6.12 0.71
C ALA A 116 -18.38 6.25 0.18
N ARG A 117 -18.04 7.42 -0.37
CA ARG A 117 -16.68 7.73 -0.83
C ARG A 117 -15.70 7.87 0.34
N ASP A 118 -16.14 8.41 1.47
CA ASP A 118 -15.32 8.52 2.69
C ASP A 118 -14.97 7.12 3.22
N PHE A 119 -15.97 6.23 3.30
CA PHE A 119 -15.75 4.82 3.66
C PHE A 119 -14.79 4.11 2.71
N LEU A 120 -14.86 4.38 1.40
CA LEU A 120 -13.95 3.81 0.41
C LEU A 120 -12.49 4.22 0.66
N VAL A 121 -12.27 5.47 1.10
CA VAL A 121 -10.93 5.99 1.44
C VAL A 121 -10.39 5.32 2.70
N ASP A 122 -11.22 5.13 3.72
CA ASP A 122 -10.83 4.43 4.93
C ASP A 122 -10.49 2.96 4.66
N ASP A 123 -11.29 2.29 3.82
CA ASP A 123 -11.10 0.87 3.49
C ASP A 123 -9.80 0.60 2.74
N VAL A 124 -9.46 1.41 1.72
CA VAL A 124 -8.17 1.28 1.03
C VAL A 124 -6.99 1.56 1.96
N GLU A 125 -7.10 2.54 2.87
CA GLU A 125 -6.02 2.84 3.80
C GLU A 125 -5.81 1.69 4.79
N PHE A 126 -6.90 1.06 5.22
CA PHE A 126 -6.84 -0.12 6.06
C PHE A 126 -6.16 -1.29 5.34
N GLU A 127 -6.50 -1.54 4.08
CA GLU A 127 -5.86 -2.60 3.30
C GLU A 127 -4.36 -2.33 3.09
N ARG A 128 -3.98 -1.07 2.83
CA ARG A 128 -2.57 -0.67 2.71
C ARG A 128 -1.79 -0.89 4.01
N LEU A 129 -2.42 -0.67 5.17
CA LEU A 129 -1.80 -0.92 6.46
C LEU A 129 -1.59 -2.41 6.71
N ARG A 130 -2.59 -3.23 6.35
CA ARG A 130 -2.50 -4.69 6.41
C ARG A 130 -1.34 -5.22 5.57
N GLU A 131 -1.29 -4.86 4.29
CA GLU A 131 -0.24 -5.31 3.37
C GLU A 131 1.17 -4.98 3.88
N ARG A 132 1.35 -3.79 4.48
CA ARG A 132 2.64 -3.37 5.03
C ARG A 132 3.06 -4.21 6.23
N GLU A 133 2.11 -4.58 7.09
CA GLU A 133 2.41 -5.44 8.25
C GLU A 133 2.73 -6.87 7.80
N GLU A 134 1.98 -7.42 6.84
CA GLU A 134 2.25 -8.74 6.25
C GLU A 134 3.65 -8.81 5.61
N ASP A 135 4.03 -7.79 4.83
CA ASP A 135 5.36 -7.72 4.22
C ASP A 135 6.47 -7.60 5.28
N LYS A 136 6.21 -6.88 6.38
CA LYS A 136 7.15 -6.74 7.50
C LYS A 136 7.33 -8.07 8.25
N GLU A 137 6.24 -8.75 8.57
CA GLU A 137 6.27 -10.08 9.21
C GLU A 137 7.03 -11.09 8.35
N MET A 138 6.77 -11.10 7.04
CA MET A 138 7.48 -11.96 6.08
C MET A 138 8.98 -11.67 6.07
N ALA A 139 9.38 -10.38 6.01
CA ALA A 139 10.79 -10.00 6.00
C ALA A 139 11.50 -10.34 7.32
N GLU A 140 10.83 -10.18 8.47
CA GLU A 140 11.34 -10.55 9.79
C GLU A 140 11.50 -12.07 9.92
N PHE A 141 10.51 -12.84 9.44
CA PHE A 141 10.58 -14.30 9.40
C PHE A 141 11.78 -14.79 8.60
N LEU A 142 11.98 -14.29 7.39
CA LEU A 142 13.12 -14.65 6.54
C LEU A 142 14.47 -14.29 7.19
N LYS A 143 14.58 -13.11 7.80
CA LYS A 143 15.79 -12.71 8.57
C LYS A 143 16.07 -13.63 9.75
N SER A 144 15.03 -14.18 10.38
CA SER A 144 15.19 -15.10 11.52
C SER A 144 15.57 -16.53 11.12
N LYS A 145 15.19 -16.97 9.91
CA LYS A 145 15.40 -18.33 9.40
C LYS A 145 16.65 -18.49 8.54
N LEU A 146 17.10 -17.42 7.89
CA LEU A 146 18.37 -17.44 7.17
C LEU A 146 19.53 -17.33 8.18
N PRO A 147 20.47 -18.29 8.23
CA PRO A 147 21.66 -18.13 9.03
C PRO A 147 22.38 -16.86 8.57
N LYS A 148 22.89 -16.06 9.51
CA LYS A 148 23.86 -15.00 9.22
C LYS A 148 25.10 -15.69 8.61
N SER A 149 25.08 -15.96 7.30
CA SER A 149 26.23 -16.50 6.59
C SER A 149 27.32 -15.44 6.72
N SER A 150 28.26 -15.73 7.61
CA SER A 150 29.61 -15.20 7.65
C SER A 150 29.75 -13.78 7.09
N GLN A 151 29.65 -12.78 7.97
CA GLN A 151 30.60 -11.68 7.83
C GLN A 151 31.99 -12.32 7.87
N THR A 152 32.57 -12.55 6.70
CA THR A 152 33.99 -12.86 6.54
C THR A 152 34.76 -11.71 7.14
N LYS A 153 35.19 -11.90 8.39
CA LYS A 153 36.29 -11.16 8.99
C LYS A 153 37.52 -11.39 8.12
N SER A 154 37.84 -10.47 7.21
CA SER A 154 39.20 -10.33 6.70
C SER A 154 39.99 -9.51 7.73
N VAL A 155 40.78 -10.22 8.54
CA VAL A 155 41.81 -9.64 9.39
C VAL A 155 43.06 -9.42 8.52
N ALA A 156 43.53 -8.17 8.42
CA ALA A 156 44.91 -7.75 8.72
C ALA A 156 45.38 -6.54 7.89
N ARG A 157 45.56 -5.38 8.55
CA ARG A 157 46.93 -4.86 8.70
C ARG A 157 47.06 -3.94 9.92
N SER A 158 48.05 -4.30 10.72
CA SER A 158 48.47 -3.74 12.00
C SER A 158 48.98 -2.30 11.87
N GLY A 159 48.52 -1.43 12.78
CA GLY A 159 49.14 -0.14 13.11
C GLY A 159 48.80 0.24 14.55
N ARG A 160 49.67 -0.15 15.50
CA ARG A 160 49.59 0.16 16.94
C ARG A 160 49.83 1.65 17.21
N ARG A 161 48.99 2.27 18.06
CA ARG A 161 49.39 3.23 19.14
C ARG A 161 48.19 3.54 20.08
N PRO A 162 48.34 3.62 21.42
CA PRO A 162 47.24 3.85 22.36
C PRO A 162 47.32 5.30 22.97
N PRO A 163 46.52 5.71 24.00
CA PRO A 163 45.31 6.53 23.82
C PRO A 163 45.30 7.83 24.66
N ARG A 164 44.34 8.74 24.43
CA ARG A 164 43.96 9.78 25.40
C ARG A 164 42.43 9.98 25.46
N ALA A 165 41.97 10.22 26.68
CA ALA A 165 40.64 10.05 27.25
C ALA A 165 39.60 11.15 26.95
N GLN A 166 38.31 10.79 27.07
CA GLN A 166 37.23 11.44 27.87
C GLN A 166 35.90 10.73 27.53
N GLN A 167 35.35 9.88 28.41
CA GLN A 167 34.30 10.16 29.42
C GLN A 167 33.05 10.87 28.86
N THR A 168 31.91 10.16 28.79
CA THR A 168 30.72 10.33 29.68
C THR A 168 29.58 9.36 29.30
N THR A 169 28.94 8.78 30.32
CA THR A 169 27.77 7.87 30.41
C THR A 169 26.42 8.63 30.31
N PRO A 170 25.22 8.05 30.60
CA PRO A 170 24.73 6.64 30.71
C PRO A 170 23.52 6.36 29.77
N PHE A 171 23.25 5.12 29.32
CA PHE A 171 22.47 4.05 29.97
C PHE A 171 21.04 4.41 30.42
N VAL A 172 20.02 3.86 29.75
CA VAL A 172 18.81 3.28 30.36
C VAL A 172 18.21 2.22 29.44
N THR A 173 18.16 1.00 29.94
CA THR A 173 17.33 -0.11 29.47
C THR A 173 15.98 -0.05 30.19
N LYS A 174 14.87 -0.31 29.50
CA LYS A 174 13.63 -0.72 30.17
C LYS A 174 12.77 -1.57 29.24
N THR A 175 12.88 -2.88 29.45
CA THR A 175 11.85 -3.88 29.15
C THR A 175 10.60 -3.56 29.99
N GLY A 176 9.41 -3.69 29.39
CA GLY A 176 8.16 -3.56 30.14
C GLY A 176 6.92 -3.56 29.25
N LEU A 177 6.67 -4.66 28.52
CA LEU A 177 5.35 -4.91 27.93
C LEU A 177 4.59 -5.87 28.85
N THR A 178 3.81 -5.30 29.76
CA THR A 178 2.77 -6.02 30.50
C THR A 178 1.59 -6.28 29.58
N LEU A 179 1.17 -7.55 29.49
CA LEU A 179 -0.07 -7.99 28.86
C LEU A 179 -1.30 -7.32 29.52
N LEU A 180 -2.14 -6.67 28.73
CA LEU A 180 -3.60 -6.69 28.85
C LEU A 180 -4.06 -7.33 27.53
N LYS A 181 -4.59 -8.54 27.42
CA LYS A 181 -5.62 -9.28 28.18
C LYS A 181 -6.93 -8.52 28.36
N GLU A 182 -7.90 -8.99 27.56
CA GLU A 182 -9.36 -8.96 27.70
C GLU A 182 -10.13 -7.75 27.17
N CYS A 183 -10.74 -7.95 25.99
CA CYS A 183 -12.18 -7.76 25.81
C CYS A 183 -12.72 -8.96 25.01
N CYS A 184 -13.30 -9.92 25.72
CA CYS A 184 -14.17 -10.93 25.16
C CYS A 184 -15.51 -10.31 24.73
N GLY A 185 -16.11 -10.88 23.68
CA GLY A 185 -17.55 -11.11 23.61
C GLY A 185 -18.34 -10.17 22.70
N PHE A 186 -18.67 -10.65 21.50
CA PHE A 186 -20.05 -10.56 21.05
C PHE A 186 -20.41 -11.80 20.23
N THR A 187 -21.47 -12.44 20.69
CA THR A 187 -22.13 -13.63 20.16
C THR A 187 -22.60 -13.41 18.73
N CYS A 188 -22.18 -14.29 17.81
CA CYS A 188 -22.80 -14.43 16.51
C CYS A 188 -24.05 -15.31 16.65
N SER A 189 -25.23 -14.75 16.38
CA SER A 189 -26.43 -15.51 16.07
C SER A 189 -26.96 -15.01 14.73
N ILE A 190 -26.84 -15.86 13.71
CA ILE A 190 -27.64 -15.79 12.49
C ILE A 190 -28.09 -17.22 12.19
N MET A 191 -29.43 -17.39 12.24
CA MET A 191 -30.31 -18.44 11.71
C MET A 191 -29.85 -19.89 11.69
#